data_AF-A0A061NH89-F1
#
_entry.id   AF-A0A061NH89-F1
#
_cell.length_a   1.000
_cell.length_b   1.000
_cell.length_c   1.000
_cell.angle_alpha   90.00
_cell.angle_beta   90.00
_cell.angle_gamma   90.00
#
_symmetry.space_group_name_H-M   'P 1'
#
loop_
_entity.id
_entity.type
_entity.pdbx_description
1 polymer ?
#
loop_
_entity_poly.entity_id
_entity_poly.type
_entity_poly.pdbx_seq_one_letter_code
_entity_poly.pdbx_strand_id
1 'polypeptide(L)'
;MFSLPAISIVIVTLAGFIGAFVDTVVGAFIQEERRCVVCGDLTEDKHHCERQTVFDRGVPKITNNVVNFICTSSAALIILLFV
;
A
#
# COMPACT_ATOMS: atom_id res chain seq x y z
N MET A 1 28.78 -4.67 -19.19
CA MET A 1 28.13 -5.25 -18.00
C MET A 1 28.08 -4.14 -16.95
N PHE A 2 26.89 -3.66 -16.60
CA PHE A 2 26.70 -2.55 -15.66
C PHE A 2 27.29 -2.91 -14.29
N SER A 3 28.41 -2.27 -13.90
CA SER A 3 28.91 -2.29 -12.53
C SER A 3 28.11 -1.28 -11.70
N LEU A 4 26.94 -1.69 -11.18
CA LEU A 4 26.24 -0.91 -10.17
C LEU A 4 27.17 -0.80 -8.95
N PRO A 5 27.55 0.41 -8.51
CA PRO A 5 28.39 0.55 -7.34
C PRO A 5 27.64 -0.05 -6.15
N ALA A 6 28.35 -0.71 -5.22
CA ALA A 6 27.74 -1.36 -4.05
C ALA A 6 26.81 -0.41 -3.26
N ILE A 7 27.13 0.89 -3.29
CA ILE A 7 26.31 1.99 -2.77
C ILE A 7 24.90 2.04 -3.40
N SER A 8 24.75 1.83 -4.71
CA SER A 8 23.43 1.83 -5.37
C SER A 8 22.55 0.69 -4.88
N ILE A 9 23.12 -0.49 -4.62
CA ILE A 9 22.38 -1.63 -4.09
C ILE A 9 21.85 -1.29 -2.69
N VAL A 10 22.71 -0.74 -1.82
CA VAL A 10 22.32 -0.32 -0.47
C VAL A 10 21.22 0.74 -0.52
N ILE A 11 21.34 1.74 -1.39
CA ILE A 11 20.33 2.80 -1.55
C ILE A 11 19.00 2.22 -2.02
N VAL A 12 18.99 1.35 -3.04
CA VAL A 12 17.75 0.74 -3.56
C VAL A 12 17.10 -0.16 -2.51
N THR A 13 17.88 -0.94 -1.75
CA THR A 13 17.36 -1.78 -0.67
C THR A 13 16.74 -0.95 0.46
N LEU A 14 17.42 0.11 0.91
CA LEU A 14 16.89 0.99 1.96
C LEU A 14 15.65 1.75 1.47
N ALA A 15 15.66 2.25 0.23
CA ALA A 15 14.52 2.91 -0.37
C ALA A 15 13.31 1.97 -0.48
N GLY A 16 13.52 0.72 -0.91
CA GLY A 16 12.46 -0.29 -0.96
C GLY A 16 11.90 -0.64 0.43
N PHE A 17 12.76 -0.76 1.44
CA PHE A 17 12.33 -1.03 2.82
C PHE A 17 11.51 0.12 3.40
N ILE A 18 11.98 1.37 3.24
CA ILE A 18 11.23 2.56 3.67
C ILE A 18 9.91 2.66 2.90
N GLY A 19 9.91 2.39 1.60
CA GLY A 19 8.71 2.36 0.77
C GLY A 19 7.67 1.37 1.28
N ALA A 20 8.08 0.14 1.62
CA ALA A 20 7.20 -0.88 2.19
C ALA A 20 6.67 -0.51 3.59
N PHE A 21 7.50 0.14 4.41
CA PHE A 21 7.07 0.63 5.71
C PHE A 21 6.03 1.76 5.57
N VAL A 22 6.29 2.72 4.68
CA VAL A 22 5.34 3.80 4.38
C VAL A 22 4.04 3.25 3.79
N ASP A 23 4.11 2.27 2.88
CA ASP A 23 2.92 1.60 2.33
C ASP A 23 2.07 0.96 3.44
N THR A 24 2.70 0.24 4.37
CA THR A 24 2.00 -0.37 5.51
C THR A 24 1.35 0.68 6.41
N VAL A 25 2.06 1.77 6.72
CA VAL A 25 1.55 2.85 7.58
C VAL A 25 0.42 3.59 6.89
N VAL A 26 0.64 4.06 5.66
CA VAL A 26 -0.35 4.79 4.86
C VAL A 26 -1.56 3.92 4.58
N GLY A 27 -1.37 2.63 4.27
CA GLY A 27 -2.43 1.65 4.15
C GLY A 27 -3.26 1.56 5.42
N ALA A 28 -2.62 1.37 6.58
CA ALA A 28 -3.34 1.26 7.85
C ALA A 28 -4.17 2.52 8.22
N PHE A 29 -3.77 3.71 7.77
CA PHE A 29 -4.47 4.97 8.08
C PHE A 29 -5.47 5.42 7.01
N ILE A 30 -5.17 5.19 5.72
CA ILE A 30 -5.92 5.77 4.60
C ILE A 30 -6.78 4.72 3.88
N GLN A 31 -6.41 3.45 3.91
CA GLN A 31 -7.13 2.39 3.22
C GLN A 31 -8.55 2.22 3.78
N GLU A 32 -9.52 2.06 2.88
CA GLU A 32 -10.91 1.74 3.20
C GLU A 32 -10.97 0.37 3.88
N GLU A 33 -11.43 0.37 5.12
CA GLU A 33 -11.72 -0.85 5.86
C GLU A 33 -13.22 -0.90 6.17
N ARG A 34 -13.80 -2.06 5.93
CA ARG A 34 -15.23 -2.32 6.08
C ARG A 34 -15.43 -3.36 7.15
N ARG A 35 -16.58 -3.33 7.80
CA ARG A 35 -16.96 -4.30 8.82
C ARG A 35 -18.09 -5.18 8.32
N CYS A 36 -17.96 -6.48 8.54
CA CYS A 36 -19.07 -7.39 8.32
C CYS A 36 -20.13 -7.22 9.40
N VAL A 37 -21.39 -7.03 8.99
CA VAL A 37 -22.54 -6.93 9.92
C VAL A 37 -22.97 -8.27 10.51
N VAL A 38 -22.40 -9.39 10.04
CA VAL A 38 -22.75 -10.75 10.48
C VAL A 38 -21.75 -11.27 11.52
N CYS A 39 -20.45 -11.34 11.18
CA CYS A 39 -19.42 -11.83 12.11
C CYS A 39 -18.72 -10.72 12.89
N GLY A 40 -18.81 -9.47 12.44
CA GLY A 40 -18.11 -8.33 13.06
C GLY A 40 -16.67 -8.15 12.59
N ASP A 41 -16.14 -9.04 11.75
CA ASP A 41 -14.76 -8.95 11.24
C ASP A 41 -14.55 -7.74 10.34
N LEU A 42 -13.31 -7.25 10.37
CA LEU A 42 -12.81 -6.23 9.47
C LEU A 42 -12.38 -6.88 8.15
N THR A 43 -12.75 -6.24 7.04
CA THR A 43 -12.50 -6.72 5.69
C THR A 43 -12.46 -5.56 4.71
N GLU A 44 -11.68 -5.68 3.64
CA GLU A 44 -11.67 -4.73 2.54
C GLU A 44 -12.84 -4.97 1.56
N ASP A 45 -13.42 -6.17 1.60
CA ASP A 45 -14.45 -6.57 0.66
C ASP A 45 -15.77 -5.87 0.94
N LYS A 46 -16.46 -5.51 -0.15
CA LYS A 46 -17.82 -4.94 -0.07
C LYS A 46 -18.86 -5.97 0.35
N HIS A 47 -18.53 -7.26 0.27
CA HIS A 47 -19.41 -8.36 0.64
C HIS A 47 -18.66 -9.40 1.47
N HIS A 48 -19.22 -9.79 2.61
CA HIS A 48 -18.70 -10.82 3.48
C HIS A 48 -19.87 -11.53 4.19
N CYS A 49 -19.77 -12.84 4.43
CA CYS A 49 -20.90 -13.66 4.91
C CYS A 49 -22.19 -13.44 4.11
N GLU A 50 -22.09 -13.39 2.77
CA GLU A 50 -23.22 -13.18 1.83
C GLU A 50 -24.00 -11.87 2.05
N ARG A 51 -23.45 -10.92 2.80
CA ARG A 51 -24.06 -9.60 3.03
C ARG A 51 -23.12 -8.47 2.68
N GLN A 52 -23.70 -7.31 2.36
CA GLN A 52 -22.94 -6.09 2.15
C GLN A 52 -22.30 -5.63 3.46
N THR A 53 -21.00 -5.36 3.43
CA THR A 53 -20.25 -4.83 4.57
C THR A 53 -20.54 -3.34 4.74
N VAL A 54 -20.37 -2.83 5.96
CA VAL A 54 -20.52 -1.39 6.26
C VAL A 54 -19.15 -0.73 6.31
N PHE A 55 -19.07 0.53 5.91
CA PHE A 55 -17.84 1.29 6.04
C PHE A 55 -17.50 1.48 7.53
N ASP A 56 -16.26 1.19 7.93
CA ASP A 56 -15.79 1.32 9.32
C ASP A 56 -14.82 2.50 9.46
N ARG A 57 -13.75 2.54 8.65
CA ARG A 57 -12.72 3.59 8.70
C ARG A 57 -11.95 3.74 7.38
N GLY A 58 -11.08 4.75 7.33
CA GLY A 58 -10.23 5.07 6.18
C GLY A 58 -10.89 6.04 5.21
N VAL A 59 -10.45 6.05 3.96
CA VAL A 59 -11.01 6.89 2.90
C VAL A 59 -11.81 6.03 1.92
N PRO A 60 -13.11 6.32 1.70
CA PRO A 60 -13.92 5.53 0.78
C PRO A 60 -13.32 5.55 -0.64
N LYS A 61 -13.28 4.38 -1.27
CA LYS A 61 -12.65 4.09 -2.58
C LYS A 61 -11.12 3.98 -2.59
N ILE A 62 -10.42 4.21 -1.47
CA ILE A 62 -8.99 3.94 -1.39
C ILE A 62 -8.79 2.49 -0.97
N THR A 63 -8.57 1.60 -1.92
CA THR A 63 -8.24 0.20 -1.63
C THR A 63 -6.72 0.01 -1.53
N ASN A 64 -6.28 -1.13 -1.02
CA ASN A 64 -4.87 -1.49 -0.96
C ASN A 64 -4.16 -1.32 -2.31
N ASN A 65 -4.86 -1.65 -3.40
CA ASN A 65 -4.35 -1.45 -4.77
C ASN A 65 -4.03 0.01 -5.09
N VAL A 66 -4.80 0.96 -4.57
CA VAL A 66 -4.57 2.40 -4.79
C VAL A 66 -3.34 2.86 -4.01
N VAL A 67 -3.20 2.41 -2.76
CA VAL A 67 -2.04 2.73 -1.91
C VAL A 67 -0.75 2.18 -2.55
N ASN A 68 -0.77 0.88 -2.90
CA ASN A 68 0.34 0.22 -3.57
C ASN A 68 0.72 0.89 -4.91
N PHE A 69 -0.28 1.34 -5.68
CA PHE A 69 -0.03 2.05 -6.93
C PHE A 69 0.69 3.39 -6.72
N ILE A 70 0.31 4.15 -5.69
CA ILE A 70 0.96 5.41 -5.33
C ILE A 70 2.40 5.16 -4.85
N CYS A 71 2.60 4.17 -3.97
CA CYS A 71 3.92 3.80 -3.46
C CYS A 71 4.85 3.31 -4.59
N THR A 72 4.35 2.45 -5.47
CA THR A 72 5.15 1.95 -6.61
C THR A 72 5.46 3.06 -7.61
N SER A 73 4.48 3.91 -7.95
CA SER A 73 4.66 5.02 -8.90
C SER A 73 5.63 6.07 -8.37
N SER A 74 5.58 6.39 -7.07
CA SER A 74 6.52 7.33 -6.45
C SER A 74 7.94 6.77 -6.42
N ALA A 75 8.12 5.48 -6.10
CA ALA A 75 9.42 4.83 -6.18
C ALA A 75 10.00 4.83 -7.60
N ALA A 76 9.17 4.52 -8.62
CA ALA A 76 9.59 4.57 -10.02
C ALA A 76 10.01 5.98 -10.46
N LEU A 77 9.26 7.01 -10.04
CA LEU A 77 9.55 8.39 -10.39
C LEU A 77 10.83 8.91 -9.72
N ILE A 78 11.10 8.50 -8.46
CA ILE A 78 12.36 8.77 -7.79
C ILE A 78 13.52 8.12 -8.56
N ILE A 79 13.42 6.84 -8.91
CA ILE A 79 14.49 6.18 -9.68
C ILE A 79 14.74 6.90 -11.00
N LEU A 80 13.70 7.30 -11.73
CA LEU A 80 13.81 8.05 -13.00
C LEU A 80 14.54 9.41 -12.83
N LEU A 81 14.39 10.06 -11.68
CA LEU A 81 15.04 11.37 -11.43
C LEU A 81 16.50 11.24 -11.01
N PHE A 82 16.92 10.08 -10.50
CA PHE A 82 18.23 9.86 -9.89
C PHE A 82 19.14 8.87 -10.66
N VAL A 83 18.62 8.23 -11.71
CA VAL A 83 19.35 7.33 -12.64
C VAL A 83 19.35 7.94 -14.03
#